data_AF-A0A847B037-F1
#
_entry.id   AF-A0A847B037-F1
#
_cell.length_a   1.000
_cell.length_b   1.000
_cell.length_c   1.000
_cell.angle_alpha   90.00
_cell.angle_beta   90.00
_cell.angle_gamma   90.00
#
_symmetry.space_group_name_H-M   'P 1'
#
loop_
_entity.id
_entity.type
_entity.pdbx_description
1 polymer ?
#
loop_
_entity_poly.entity_id
_entity_poly.type
_entity_poly.pdbx_seq_one_letter_code
_entity_poly.pdbx_strand_id
1 'polypeptide(L)'
;MSKEIREDVLLEVSQTEDDRGGKVVIRVVSWNKGIPKLEKRSFWTTMDGEVRTGKIVGITAEDFEVILKNKDKIADSLSEGIAPH
;
A
#
# COMPACT_ATOMS: atom_id res chain seq x y z
N MET A 1 -12.79 10.06 24.79
CA MET A 1 -12.94 10.60 23.42
C MET A 1 -11.98 9.84 22.52
N SER A 2 -12.46 9.15 21.47
CA SER A 2 -11.58 8.52 20.49
C SER A 2 -10.84 9.60 19.71
N LYS A 3 -9.51 9.48 19.56
CA LYS A 3 -8.77 10.34 18.64
C LYS A 3 -9.29 10.06 17.23
N GLU A 4 -9.86 11.07 16.58
CA GLU A 4 -10.25 10.98 15.18
C GLU A 4 -8.99 10.80 14.33
N ILE A 5 -8.93 9.72 13.56
CA ILE A 5 -7.82 9.45 12.65
C ILE A 5 -8.08 10.25 11.38
N ARG A 6 -7.19 11.19 11.06
CA ARG A 6 -7.25 11.97 9.82
C ARG A 6 -6.39 11.32 8.74
N GLU A 7 -6.98 11.13 7.57
CA GLU A 7 -6.30 10.65 6.36
C GLU A 7 -6.24 11.80 5.35
N ASP A 8 -5.04 12.14 4.88
CA ASP A 8 -4.82 13.09 3.79
C ASP A 8 -4.14 12.35 2.61
N VAL A 9 -4.91 11.97 1.59
CA VAL A 9 -4.39 11.32 0.37
C VAL A 9 -3.81 12.39 -0.55
N LEU A 10 -2.51 12.32 -0.82
CA LEU A 10 -1.78 13.30 -1.61
C LEU A 10 -1.72 12.92 -3.10
N LEU A 11 -1.64 11.62 -3.38
CA LEU A 11 -1.59 11.09 -4.74
C LEU A 11 -2.08 9.64 -4.77
N GLU A 12 -2.95 9.29 -5.71
CA GLU A 12 -3.24 7.90 -6.05
C GLU A 12 -2.40 7.48 -7.26
N VAL A 13 -1.65 6.39 -7.12
CA VAL A 13 -0.72 5.91 -8.16
C VAL A 13 -1.38 4.82 -9.01
N SER A 14 -2.06 3.87 -8.36
CA SER A 14 -2.77 2.80 -9.04
C SER A 14 -3.91 2.28 -8.20
N GLN A 15 -4.93 1.76 -8.87
CA GLN A 15 -6.03 1.04 -8.28
C GLN A 15 -6.29 -0.24 -9.08
N THR A 16 -6.41 -1.37 -8.38
CA THR A 16 -6.75 -2.67 -8.94
C THR A 16 -7.78 -3.38 -8.07
N GLU A 17 -8.41 -4.41 -8.61
CA GLU A 17 -9.23 -5.35 -7.83
C GLU A 17 -8.47 -6.67 -7.68
N ASP A 18 -8.60 -7.32 -6.53
CA ASP A 18 -8.12 -8.68 -6.30
C ASP A 18 -9.15 -9.71 -6.80
N ASP A 19 -8.76 -10.99 -6.81
CA ASP A 19 -9.58 -12.10 -7.31
C ASP A 19 -10.91 -12.29 -6.57
N ARG A 20 -11.11 -11.61 -5.43
CA ARG A 20 -12.33 -11.66 -4.61
C ARG A 20 -13.15 -10.36 -4.73
N GLY A 21 -12.81 -9.48 -5.66
CA GLY A 21 -13.44 -8.17 -5.83
C GLY A 21 -13.03 -7.16 -4.75
N GLY A 22 -11.98 -7.44 -3.98
CA GLY A 22 -11.40 -6.51 -3.02
C GLY A 22 -10.58 -5.43 -3.73
N LYS A 23 -10.75 -4.16 -3.33
CA LYS A 23 -10.00 -3.05 -3.93
C LYS A 23 -8.60 -2.97 -3.32
N VAL A 24 -7.57 -2.87 -4.16
CA VAL A 24 -6.18 -2.60 -3.74
C VAL A 24 -5.73 -1.29 -4.37
N VAL A 25 -5.22 -0.37 -3.57
CA VAL A 25 -4.67 0.91 -4.03
C VAL A 25 -3.21 1.04 -3.65
N ILE A 26 -2.44 1.69 -4.52
CA ILE A 26 -1.12 2.23 -4.23
C ILE A 26 -1.26 3.76 -4.26
N ARG A 27 -0.88 4.43 -3.17
CA ARG A 27 -1.08 5.87 -2.99
C ARG A 27 -0.03 6.49 -2.09
N VAL A 28 0.18 7.80 -2.18
CA VAL A 28 0.93 8.58 -1.21
C VAL A 28 -0.06 9.20 -0.23
N VAL A 29 0.13 8.95 1.06
CA VAL A 29 -0.81 9.36 2.11
C VAL A 29 -0.08 9.91 3.33
N SER A 30 -0.66 10.92 3.99
CA SER A 30 -0.28 11.39 5.32
C SER A 30 -1.38 11.04 6.31
N TRP A 31 -1.01 10.35 7.39
CA TRP A 31 -1.91 10.02 8.48
C TRP A 31 -1.68 10.96 9.65
N ASN A 32 -2.75 11.58 10.16
CA ASN A 32 -2.70 12.50 11.30
C ASN A 32 -1.67 13.63 11.14
N LYS A 33 -1.54 14.18 9.91
CA LYS A 33 -0.52 15.18 9.54
C LYS A 33 0.93 14.71 9.76
N GLY A 34 1.16 13.40 9.82
CA GLY A 34 2.49 12.81 9.90
C GLY A 34 3.25 12.88 8.58
N ILE A 35 4.48 12.38 8.58
CA ILE A 35 5.31 12.31 7.37
C ILE A 35 4.60 11.44 6.32
N PRO A 36 4.44 11.92 5.07
CA PRO A 36 3.84 11.15 3.99
C PRO A 36 4.59 9.85 3.69
N LYS A 37 3.85 8.81 3.29
CA LYS A 37 4.39 7.50 2.93
C LYS A 37 3.74 6.98 1.66
N LEU A 38 4.48 6.20 0.88
CA LEU A 38 3.89 5.38 -0.17
C LEU A 38 3.22 4.18 0.49
N GLU A 39 1.95 3.96 0.22
CA GLU A 39 1.11 2.97 0.87
C GLU A 39 0.49 2.05 -0.16
N LYS A 40 0.58 0.74 0.07
CA LYS A 40 -0.32 -0.25 -0.52
C LYS A 40 -1.40 -0.59 0.50
N ARG A 41 -2.67 -0.36 0.14
CA ARG A 41 -3.84 -0.59 1.00
C ARG A 41 -4.83 -1.50 0.31
N SER A 42 -5.30 -2.50 1.02
CA SER A 42 -6.44 -3.32 0.60
C SER A 42 -7.73 -2.84 1.27
N PHE A 43 -8.84 -3.02 0.58
CA PHE A 43 -10.20 -2.80 1.05
C PHE A 43 -11.03 -4.01 0.67
N TRP A 44 -11.97 -4.36 1.52
CA TRP A 44 -12.91 -5.45 1.27
C TRP A 44 -14.30 -5.01 1.69
N THR A 45 -15.31 -5.57 1.03
CA THR A 45 -16.71 -5.24 1.30
C THR A 45 -17.31 -6.35 2.16
N THR A 46 -17.98 -5.99 3.26
CA THR A 46 -18.73 -6.94 4.07
C THR A 46 -19.97 -7.44 3.32
N MET A 47 -20.61 -8.52 3.81
CA MET A 47 -21.90 -8.97 3.24
C MET A 47 -22.98 -7.88 3.31
N ASP A 48 -22.87 -6.98 4.29
CA ASP A 48 -23.80 -5.85 4.49
C ASP A 48 -23.46 -4.64 3.60
N GLY A 49 -22.46 -4.75 2.72
CA GLY A 49 -22.07 -3.68 1.79
C GLY A 49 -21.12 -2.63 2.36
N GLU A 50 -20.63 -2.80 3.60
CA GLU A 50 -19.69 -1.85 4.19
C GLU A 50 -18.26 -2.06 3.68
N VAL A 51 -17.61 -0.99 3.22
CA VAL A 51 -16.20 -1.03 2.87
C VAL A 51 -15.36 -0.98 4.15
N ARG A 52 -14.54 -2.01 4.34
CA ARG A 52 -13.60 -2.13 5.46
C ARG A 52 -12.17 -2.06 4.95
N THR A 53 -11.30 -1.46 5.75
CA THR A 53 -9.87 -1.41 5.48
C THR A 53 -9.22 -2.76 5.82
N GLY A 54 -8.39 -3.25 4.90
CA GLY A 54 -7.61 -4.46 5.06
C GLY A 54 -6.15 -4.15 5.43
N LYS A 55 -5.25 -5.06 5.02
CA LYS A 55 -3.81 -4.95 5.25
C LYS A 55 -3.25 -3.66 4.64
N ILE A 56 -2.27 -3.11 5.34
CA ILE A 56 -1.48 -1.94 4.97
C ILE A 56 -0.01 -2.33 4.89
N VAL A 57 0.66 -1.86 3.84
CA VAL A 57 2.11 -1.78 3.80
C VAL A 57 2.47 -0.33 3.51
N GLY A 58 3.26 0.28 4.39
CA GLY A 58 3.74 1.65 4.25
C GLY A 58 5.25 1.66 4.03
N ILE A 59 5.69 2.36 2.99
CA ILE A 59 7.08 2.55 2.60
C ILE A 59 7.40 4.02 2.84
N THR A 60 8.40 4.30 3.68
CA THR A 60 8.83 5.69 3.93
C THR A 60 9.55 6.27 2.72
N ALA A 61 9.80 7.58 2.70
CA ALA A 61 10.60 8.20 1.66
C ALA A 61 12.02 7.60 1.59
N GLU A 62 12.64 7.33 2.74
CA GLU A 62 13.97 6.72 2.82
C GLU A 62 13.97 5.29 2.26
N ASP A 63 13.01 4.45 2.64
CA ASP A 63 12.85 3.11 2.08
C ASP A 63 12.68 3.16 0.56
N PHE A 64 11.87 4.11 0.08
CA PHE A 64 11.60 4.28 -1.34
C PHE A 64 12.85 4.68 -2.12
N GLU A 65 13.69 5.56 -1.57
CA GLU A 65 14.98 5.89 -2.16
C GLU A 65 15.92 4.68 -2.25
N VAL A 66 15.96 3.84 -1.20
CA VAL A 66 16.75 2.61 -1.20
C VAL A 66 16.24 1.64 -2.27
N ILE A 67 14.93 1.49 -2.41
CA ILE A 67 14.30 0.66 -3.45
C ILE A 67 14.68 1.19 -4.84
N LEU A 68 14.58 2.50 -5.09
CA LEU A 68 14.93 3.09 -6.38
C LEU A 68 16.41 2.89 -6.73
N LYS A 69 17.31 3.04 -5.75
CA LYS A 69 18.76 2.82 -5.94
C LYS A 69 19.10 1.37 -6.28
N ASN A 70 18.26 0.42 -5.87
CA ASN A 70 18.49 -1.02 -6.06
C ASN A 70 17.43 -1.68 -6.95
N LYS A 71 16.65 -0.89 -7.71
CA LYS A 71 15.45 -1.36 -8.41
C LYS A 71 15.70 -2.56 -9.33
N ASP A 72 16.84 -2.58 -10.02
CA ASP A 72 17.16 -3.62 -11.00
C ASP A 72 17.45 -4.95 -10.27
N LYS A 73 18.29 -4.92 -9.23
CA LYS A 73 18.57 -6.09 -8.38
C LYS A 73 17.30 -6.66 -7.72
N ILE A 74 16.40 -5.77 -7.30
CA ILE A 74 15.11 -6.16 -6.72
C ILE A 74 14.24 -6.80 -7.81
N ALA A 75 14.16 -6.20 -9.00
CA ALA A 75 13.39 -6.74 -10.11
C ALA A 75 13.90 -8.12 -10.55
N ASP A 76 15.22 -8.29 -10.66
CA ASP A 76 15.87 -9.56 -10.98
C ASP A 76 15.45 -10.62 -9.95
N SER A 77 15.63 -10.33 -8.64
CA SER A 77 15.25 -11.22 -7.54
C SER A 77 13.76 -11.59 -7.53
N LEU A 78 12.88 -10.65 -7.88
CA LEU A 78 11.43 -10.89 -7.94
C LEU A 78 11.04 -11.72 -9.17
N SER A 79 11.79 -11.63 -10.26
CA SER A 79 11.55 -12.35 -11.50
C SER A 79 12.05 -13.79 -11.46
N GLU A 80 13.12 -14.06 -10.71
CA GLU A 80 13.76 -15.38 -10.64
C GLU A 80 12.94 -16.42 -9.89
N GLY A 81 11.91 -16.02 -9.14
CA GLY A 81 10.97 -16.93 -8.51
C GLY A 81 11.60 -17.77 -7.40
N ILE A 82 11.07 -17.64 -6.18
CA ILE A 82 11.39 -18.56 -5.09
C ILE A 82 10.88 -19.95 -5.49
N ALA A 83 11.73 -20.78 -6.10
CA ALA A 83 11.65 -22.22 -5.96
C ALA A 83 12.24 -22.53 -4.57
N PRO A 84 11.44 -23.02 -3.60
CA PRO A 84 11.97 -23.39 -2.30
C PRO A 84 12.96 -24.54 -2.49
N HIS A 85 14.19 -24.38 -1.99
CA HIS A 85 15.05 -25.49 -1.60
C HIS A 85 14.65 -25.98 -0.21
#